data_AF-A0A1E5BVX1-F1
#
_entry.id   AF-A0A1E5BVX1-F1
#
_cell.length_a   1.000
_cell.length_b   1.000
_cell.length_c   1.000
_cell.angle_alpha   90.00
_cell.angle_beta   90.00
_cell.angle_gamma   90.00
#
_symmetry.space_group_name_H-M   'P 1'
#
loop_
_entity.id
_entity.type
_entity.pdbx_description
1 polymer ?
#
loop_
_entity_poly.entity_id
_entity_poly.type
_entity_poly.pdbx_seq_one_letter_code
_entity_poly.pdbx_strand_id
1 'polypeptide(L)'
;MSIHIYRNNIITHEGQSTVDDFITEIQAKFDEINEVENLTVYSGYHGDENGDWFIDFDDQEVADTKKSATNFKKASVFFISKKASTLLSDEDIKSACKKGNVFFTWCDSDTKIKSIMGELAA
;
A
#
# COMPACT_ATOMS: atom_id res chain seq x y z
N MET A 1 3.86 12.00 -7.75
CA MET A 1 3.62 10.86 -6.87
C MET A 1 2.80 11.36 -5.71
N SER A 2 1.81 10.61 -5.29
CA SER A 2 0.92 11.03 -4.21
C SER A 2 0.23 9.85 -3.57
N ILE A 3 0.01 9.98 -2.27
CA ILE A 3 -0.89 9.12 -1.52
C ILE A 3 -2.30 9.65 -1.64
N HIS A 4 -3.22 8.80 -2.09
CA HIS A 4 -4.65 9.09 -2.13
C HIS A 4 -5.36 8.37 -1.00
N ILE A 5 -6.32 9.05 -0.38
CA ILE A 5 -7.20 8.49 0.66
C ILE A 5 -8.62 8.64 0.16
N TYR A 6 -9.30 7.51 -0.04
CA TYR A 6 -10.68 7.43 -0.50
C TYR A 6 -11.63 7.07 0.65
N ARG A 7 -12.93 7.12 0.36
CA ARG A 7 -13.98 6.62 1.25
C ARG A 7 -13.64 5.21 1.77
N ASN A 8 -14.05 4.94 3.00
CA ASN A 8 -13.77 3.69 3.72
C ASN A 8 -12.27 3.51 4.05
N ASN A 9 -11.50 4.61 4.06
CA ASN A 9 -10.06 4.64 4.34
C ASN A 9 -9.29 3.66 3.45
N ILE A 10 -9.61 3.68 2.15
CA ILE A 10 -8.81 2.96 1.14
C ILE A 10 -7.70 3.91 0.74
N ILE A 11 -6.47 3.52 1.04
CA ILE A 11 -5.27 4.32 0.83
C ILE A 11 -4.44 3.67 -0.28
N THR A 12 -4.05 4.46 -1.27
CA THR A 12 -3.29 4.02 -2.44
C THR A 12 -2.12 4.96 -2.71
N HIS A 13 -1.20 4.52 -3.56
CA HIS A 13 -0.05 5.29 -4.01
C HIS A 13 -0.08 5.42 -5.54
N GLU A 14 0.04 6.64 -6.04
CA GLU A 14 0.14 6.96 -7.46
C GLU A 14 1.58 7.32 -7.83
N GLY A 15 2.12 6.65 -8.85
CA GLY A 15 3.45 6.88 -9.39
C GLY A 15 4.51 5.88 -8.91
N GLN A 16 5.70 6.04 -9.51
CA GLN A 16 6.88 5.22 -9.31
C GLN A 16 7.91 5.96 -8.47
N SER A 17 8.23 5.44 -7.28
CA SER A 17 9.13 6.07 -6.32
C SER A 17 10.18 5.08 -5.80
N THR A 18 11.24 5.61 -5.19
CA THR A 18 12.09 4.80 -4.32
C THR A 18 11.41 4.58 -2.96
N VAL A 19 11.95 3.67 -2.14
CA VAL A 19 11.46 3.46 -0.75
C VAL A 19 11.64 4.72 0.11
N ASP A 20 12.75 5.44 -0.04
CA ASP A 20 13.02 6.67 0.72
C ASP A 20 12.06 7.82 0.36
N ASP A 21 11.80 7.99 -0.94
CA ASP A 21 10.82 8.98 -1.42
C ASP A 21 9.42 8.63 -0.90
N PHE A 22 9.05 7.35 -0.97
CA PHE A 22 7.77 6.86 -0.47
C PHE A 22 7.59 7.08 1.04
N ILE A 23 8.65 6.85 1.82
CA ILE A 23 8.64 7.15 3.27
C ILE A 23 8.38 8.63 3.53
N THR A 24 8.97 9.52 2.73
CA THR A 24 8.74 10.97 2.84
C THR A 24 7.29 11.33 2.53
N GLU A 25 6.69 10.72 1.51
CA GLU A 25 5.29 10.91 1.16
C GLU A 25 4.33 10.43 2.27
N ILE A 26 4.60 9.25 2.84
CA ILE A 26 3.85 8.72 3.98
C ILE A 26 3.93 9.69 5.18
N GLN A 27 5.12 10.25 5.45
CA GLN A 27 5.29 11.19 6.55
C GLN A 27 4.49 12.48 6.36
N ALA A 28 4.37 12.97 5.11
CA ALA A 28 3.53 14.13 4.80
C ALA A 28 2.04 13.88 5.07
N LYS A 29 1.61 12.61 5.08
CA LYS A 29 0.24 12.15 5.36
C LYS A 29 0.10 11.45 6.71
N PHE A 30 1.11 11.57 7.59
CA PHE A 30 1.22 10.78 8.80
C PHE A 30 -0.03 10.89 9.69
N ASP A 31 -0.48 12.11 9.99
CA ASP A 31 -1.60 12.33 10.89
C ASP A 31 -2.90 11.70 10.35
N GLU A 32 -3.20 11.91 9.06
CA GLU A 32 -4.38 11.34 8.39
C GLU A 32 -4.36 9.80 8.41
N ILE A 33 -3.21 9.19 8.10
CA ILE A 33 -3.05 7.73 8.08
C ILE A 33 -3.10 7.15 9.50
N ASN A 34 -2.48 7.83 10.48
CA ASN A 34 -2.38 7.36 11.87
C ASN A 34 -3.69 7.54 12.67
N GLU A 35 -4.66 8.29 12.15
CA GLU A 35 -6.02 8.32 12.68
C GLU A 35 -6.83 7.06 12.35
N VAL A 36 -6.45 6.30 11.31
CA VAL A 36 -7.17 5.10 10.89
C VAL A 36 -6.94 3.94 11.87
N GLU A 37 -7.99 3.57 12.60
CA GLU A 37 -7.99 2.41 13.51
C GLU A 37 -7.97 1.09 12.74
N ASN A 38 -7.16 0.13 13.21
CA ASN A 38 -7.03 -1.21 12.63
C ASN A 38 -6.63 -1.20 11.15
N LEU A 39 -5.76 -0.27 10.74
CA LEU A 39 -5.28 -0.15 9.37
C LEU A 39 -4.53 -1.43 8.94
N THR A 40 -4.94 -2.03 7.84
CA THR A 40 -4.22 -3.15 7.21
C THR A 40 -3.32 -2.61 6.12
N VAL A 41 -2.01 -2.82 6.22
CA VAL A 41 -1.03 -2.32 5.24
C VAL A 41 -0.48 -3.50 4.46
N TYR A 42 -0.54 -3.44 3.14
CA TYR A 42 0.07 -4.42 2.23
C TYR A 42 1.30 -3.81 1.57
N SER A 43 2.46 -4.43 1.78
CA SER A 43 3.76 -3.97 1.29
C SER A 43 4.65 -5.15 0.89
N GLY A 44 5.78 -4.92 0.23
CA GLY A 44 6.77 -5.97 -0.06
C GLY A 44 7.16 -6.16 -1.52
N TYR A 45 6.67 -5.33 -2.43
CA TYR A 45 7.10 -5.35 -3.84
C TYR A 45 6.95 -3.97 -4.50
N HIS A 46 7.67 -3.78 -5.60
CA HIS A 46 7.51 -2.66 -6.54
C HIS A 46 6.51 -3.01 -7.63
N GLY A 47 5.54 -2.13 -7.88
CA GLY A 47 4.58 -2.27 -8.97
C GLY A 47 5.12 -1.74 -10.30
N ASP A 48 4.63 -2.25 -11.42
CA ASP A 48 4.84 -1.62 -12.74
C ASP A 48 3.92 -0.40 -12.94
N GLU A 49 3.92 0.21 -14.13
CA GLU A 49 3.08 1.38 -14.46
C GLU A 49 1.57 1.09 -14.41
N ASN A 50 1.16 -0.18 -14.34
CA ASN A 50 -0.24 -0.60 -14.15
C ASN A 50 -0.56 -0.93 -12.69
N GLY A 51 0.44 -0.83 -11.79
CA GLY A 51 0.36 -1.28 -10.41
C GLY A 51 0.31 -2.79 -10.26
N ASP A 52 0.66 -3.55 -11.30
CA ASP A 52 0.82 -5.00 -11.22
C ASP A 52 2.19 -5.33 -10.62
N TRP A 53 2.34 -6.56 -10.10
CA TRP A 53 3.60 -7.00 -9.51
C TRP A 53 4.75 -6.92 -10.54
N PHE A 54 5.86 -6.27 -10.18
CA PHE A 54 7.07 -6.20 -10.99
C PHE A 54 8.25 -6.93 -10.35
N ILE A 55 8.65 -6.54 -9.14
CA ILE A 55 9.76 -7.17 -8.41
C ILE A 55 9.53 -7.12 -6.89
N ASP A 56 9.84 -8.23 -6.21
CA ASP A 56 9.80 -8.28 -4.74
C ASP A 56 10.86 -7.35 -4.15
N PHE A 57 10.57 -6.79 -2.97
CA PHE A 57 11.57 -6.07 -2.18
C PHE A 57 12.76 -6.96 -1.86
N ASP A 58 13.94 -6.36 -1.82
CA ASP A 58 15.13 -6.99 -1.26
C ASP A 58 15.14 -6.93 0.29
N ASP A 59 16.16 -7.54 0.89
CA ASP A 59 16.26 -7.62 2.35
C ASP A 59 16.43 -6.24 3.01
N GLN A 60 17.06 -5.28 2.32
CA GLN A 60 17.28 -3.93 2.82
C GLN A 60 15.96 -3.14 2.78
N GLU A 61 15.22 -3.22 1.67
CA GLU A 61 13.91 -2.58 1.52
C GLU A 61 12.89 -3.11 2.53
N VAL A 62 12.90 -4.42 2.81
CA VAL A 62 12.08 -5.02 3.86
C VAL A 62 12.47 -4.48 5.24
N ALA A 63 13.76 -4.35 5.53
CA ALA A 63 14.24 -3.82 6.81
C ALA A 63 13.84 -2.35 7.02
N ASP A 64 14.01 -1.52 6.00
CA ASP A 64 13.66 -0.10 6.04
C ASP A 64 12.15 0.11 6.16
N THR A 65 11.35 -0.67 5.43
CA THR A 65 9.89 -0.67 5.57
C THR A 65 9.46 -1.04 6.99
N LYS A 66 10.03 -2.11 7.57
CA LYS A 66 9.73 -2.52 8.96
C LYS A 66 10.08 -1.43 9.96
N LYS A 67 11.23 -0.77 9.79
CA LYS A 67 11.65 0.33 10.65
C LYS A 67 10.67 1.49 10.58
N SER A 68 10.26 1.90 9.39
CA SER A 68 9.29 2.99 9.18
C SER A 68 7.90 2.67 9.71
N ALA A 69 7.46 1.41 9.58
CA ALA A 69 6.18 0.93 10.10
C ALA A 69 6.02 1.05 11.63
N THR A 70 7.12 1.09 12.39
CA THR A 70 7.05 1.23 13.87
C THR A 70 6.36 2.51 14.35
N ASN A 71 6.28 3.54 13.50
CA ASN A 71 5.58 4.78 13.79
C ASN A 71 4.05 4.67 13.64
N PHE A 72 3.55 3.67 12.89
CA PHE A 72 2.13 3.43 12.63
C PHE A 72 1.55 2.40 13.60
N LYS A 73 1.38 2.79 14.86
CA LYS A 73 1.01 1.87 15.96
C LYS A 73 -0.35 1.18 15.78
N LYS A 74 -1.24 1.75 14.98
CA LYS A 74 -2.58 1.22 14.69
C LYS A 74 -2.61 0.33 13.44
N ALA A 75 -1.48 0.20 12.75
CA ALA A 75 -1.37 -0.56 11.52
C ALA A 75 -0.88 -1.99 11.78
N SER A 76 -1.43 -2.93 11.03
CA SER A 76 -0.89 -4.28 10.86
C SER A 76 -0.31 -4.40 9.46
N VAL A 77 1.00 -4.59 9.37
CA VAL A 77 1.72 -4.67 8.08
C VAL A 77 1.87 -6.13 7.64
N PHE A 78 1.41 -6.42 6.43
CA PHE A 78 1.53 -7.70 5.76
C PHE A 78 2.50 -7.59 4.59
N PHE A 79 3.60 -8.34 4.69
CA PHE A 79 4.57 -8.45 3.60
C PHE A 79 4.11 -9.50 2.60
N ILE A 80 3.78 -9.04 1.39
CA ILE A 80 3.38 -9.88 0.26
C ILE A 80 4.53 -10.00 -0.74
N SER A 81 4.73 -11.22 -1.25
CA SER A 81 5.88 -11.55 -2.10
C SER A 81 5.52 -12.69 -3.05
N LYS A 82 6.05 -12.63 -4.27
CA LYS A 82 5.94 -13.73 -5.23
C LYS A 82 6.74 -14.94 -4.80
N LYS A 83 7.95 -14.74 -4.24
CA LYS A 83 8.79 -15.85 -3.74
C LYS A 83 8.11 -16.63 -2.60
N ALA A 84 7.35 -15.94 -1.76
CA ALA A 84 6.60 -16.54 -0.66
C ALA A 84 5.20 -17.04 -1.07
N SER A 85 4.79 -16.85 -2.34
CA SER A 85 3.45 -17.16 -2.85
C SER A 85 2.32 -16.48 -2.05
N THR A 86 2.55 -15.22 -1.64
CA THR A 86 1.60 -14.42 -0.83
C THR A 86 1.05 -13.21 -1.58
N LEU A 87 1.22 -13.15 -2.90
CA LEU A 87 0.60 -12.09 -3.72
C LEU A 87 -0.91 -12.08 -3.56
N LEU A 88 -1.49 -10.88 -3.52
CA LEU A 88 -2.94 -10.70 -3.48
C LEU A 88 -3.53 -10.98 -4.87
N SER A 89 -4.60 -11.77 -4.92
CA SER A 89 -5.46 -11.84 -6.09
C SER A 89 -6.37 -10.61 -6.18
N ASP A 90 -6.97 -10.37 -7.35
CA ASP A 90 -7.96 -9.30 -7.51
C ASP A 90 -9.14 -9.45 -6.54
N GLU A 91 -9.54 -10.68 -6.21
CA GLU A 91 -10.61 -10.92 -5.22
C GLU A 91 -10.18 -10.63 -3.79
N ASP A 92 -8.91 -10.87 -3.44
CA ASP A 92 -8.36 -10.46 -2.14
C ASP A 92 -8.34 -8.93 -2.03
N ILE A 93 -7.93 -8.24 -3.09
CA ILE A 93 -7.95 -6.77 -3.18
C ILE A 93 -9.39 -6.25 -3.01
N LYS A 94 -10.37 -6.79 -3.73
CA LYS A 94 -11.78 -6.41 -3.57
C LYS A 94 -12.28 -6.64 -2.15
N SER A 95 -11.93 -7.77 -1.56
CA SER A 95 -12.31 -8.13 -0.19
C SER A 95 -11.73 -7.14 0.82
N ALA A 96 -10.46 -6.78 0.67
CA ALA A 96 -9.80 -5.78 1.51
C ALA A 96 -10.44 -4.39 1.36
N CYS A 97 -10.70 -3.94 0.13
CA CYS A 97 -11.37 -2.65 -0.12
C CYS A 97 -12.79 -2.60 0.48
N LYS A 98 -13.55 -3.69 0.38
CA LYS A 98 -14.89 -3.79 1.00
C LYS A 98 -14.85 -3.73 2.52
N LYS A 99 -13.83 -4.31 3.15
CA LYS A 99 -13.62 -4.23 4.60
C LYS A 99 -13.20 -2.82 5.03
N GLY A 100 -12.45 -2.11 4.20
CA GLY A 100 -11.94 -0.76 4.48
C GLY A 100 -10.71 -0.78 5.37
N ASN A 101 -10.25 0.42 5.73
CA ASN A 101 -9.04 0.65 6.52
C ASN A 101 -7.86 -0.14 5.97
N VAL A 102 -7.55 0.08 4.69
CA VAL A 102 -6.51 -0.64 3.97
C VAL A 102 -5.56 0.32 3.26
N PHE A 103 -4.27 0.02 3.28
CA PHE A 103 -3.24 0.77 2.57
C PHE A 103 -2.43 -0.17 1.67
N PHE A 104 -2.48 0.09 0.36
CA PHE A 104 -1.70 -0.59 -0.65
C PHE A 104 -0.47 0.26 -1.02
N THR A 105 0.72 -0.17 -0.61
CA THR A 105 1.91 0.71 -0.60
C THR A 105 2.81 0.61 -1.82
N TRP A 106 2.53 -0.31 -2.77
CA TRP A 106 3.39 -0.46 -3.95
C TRP A 106 3.15 0.66 -4.96
N CYS A 107 4.13 0.90 -5.83
CA CYS A 107 4.03 1.88 -6.92
C CYS A 107 2.80 1.64 -7.80
N ASP A 108 2.14 2.73 -8.20
CA ASP A 108 0.92 2.70 -9.02
C ASP A 108 -0.21 1.79 -8.49
N SER A 109 -0.22 1.50 -7.18
CA SER A 109 -1.33 0.76 -6.56
C SER A 109 -2.67 1.44 -6.82
N ASP A 110 -2.70 2.78 -6.92
CA ASP A 110 -3.91 3.53 -7.25
C ASP A 110 -4.54 3.10 -8.59
N THR A 111 -3.72 2.99 -9.64
CA THR A 111 -4.13 2.49 -10.96
C THR A 111 -4.70 1.08 -10.86
N LYS A 112 -4.00 0.19 -10.15
CA LYS A 112 -4.44 -1.20 -9.94
C LYS A 112 -5.78 -1.25 -9.22
N ILE A 113 -5.93 -0.54 -8.09
CA ILE A 113 -7.16 -0.58 -7.30
C ILE A 113 -8.34 -0.03 -8.12
N LYS A 114 -8.15 1.08 -8.85
CA LYS A 114 -9.20 1.65 -9.71
C LYS A 114 -9.63 0.69 -10.82
N SER A 115 -8.69 -0.04 -11.43
CA SER A 115 -9.03 -1.04 -12.47
C SER A 115 -9.89 -2.20 -11.92
N ILE A 116 -9.71 -2.56 -10.65
CA ILE A 116 -10.42 -3.66 -9.98
C ILE A 116 -11.76 -3.22 -9.41
N MET A 117 -11.79 -2.06 -8.77
CA MET A 117 -12.94 -1.57 -8.01
C MET A 117 -13.86 -0.65 -8.82
N GLY A 118 -13.37 -0.08 -9.93
CA GLY A 118 -14.01 1.03 -10.62
C GLY A 118 -13.70 2.38 -9.96
N GLU A 119 -14.59 3.36 -10.14
CA GLU A 119 -14.45 4.67 -9.51
C GLU A 119 -14.52 4.56 -7.97
N LEU A 120 -13.42 4.87 -7.31
CA LEU A 120 -13.39 5.06 -5.86
C LEU A 120 -13.89 6.47 -5.55
N ALA A 121 -14.93 6.57 -4.72
CA ALA A 121 -15.37 7.86 -4.21
C ALA A 121 -14.33 8.39 -3.21
N ALA A 122 -13.86 9.63 -3.43
CA ALA A 122 -13.04 10.36 -2.47
C ALA A 122 -13.85 10.70 -1.20
#